data_AF-A0A239AXK0-F1
#
_entry.id   AF-A0A239AXK0-F1
#
_cell.length_a   1.000
_cell.length_b   1.000
_cell.length_c   1.000
_cell.angle_alpha   90.00
_cell.angle_beta   90.00
_cell.angle_gamma   90.00
#
_symmetry.space_group_name_H-M   'P 1'
#
loop_
_entity.id
_entity.type
_entity.pdbx_description
1 polymer ?
#
loop_
_entity_poly.entity_id
_entity_poly.type
_entity_poly.pdbx_seq_one_letter_code
_entity_poly.pdbx_strand_id
1 'polypeptide(L)'
;MDLNNIKLDFYSDFLGEFEIRFYCNAETTEFKLNISENESGGYSQISLKQGENEIYHFSLWEGYFSQLIDILINNFTSVELPKFILDYQFCEGWVWDTNYELITERELDWVLIQIEKSLMNNKENNKNDFWSLDCIHNLYLFLKFVKDNNLQLHITKE
;
A
#
# COMPACT_ATOMS: atom_id res chain seq x y z
N MET A 1 -1.93 -6.58 -17.23
CA MET A 1 -0.53 -6.39 -16.76
C MET A 1 -0.11 -7.63 -15.98
N ASP A 2 1.17 -8.01 -15.94
CA ASP A 2 1.65 -9.19 -15.18
C ASP A 2 2.48 -8.73 -13.97
N LEU A 3 2.21 -9.31 -12.80
CA LEU A 3 2.92 -9.06 -11.54
C LEU A 3 4.41 -9.44 -11.62
N ASN A 4 4.78 -10.40 -12.50
CA ASN A 4 6.15 -10.90 -12.61
C ASN A 4 7.21 -9.84 -12.95
N ASN A 5 6.80 -8.68 -13.48
CA ASN A 5 7.69 -7.58 -13.83
C ASN A 5 7.67 -6.42 -12.82
N ILE A 6 6.99 -6.59 -11.69
CA ILE A 6 6.85 -5.58 -10.64
C ILE A 6 7.66 -6.04 -9.45
N LYS A 7 8.57 -5.21 -8.95
CA LYS A 7 9.22 -5.46 -7.66
C LYS A 7 8.16 -5.23 -6.57
N LEU A 8 7.88 -6.24 -5.76
CA LEU A 8 6.79 -6.20 -4.77
C LEU A 8 7.27 -5.94 -3.34
N ASP A 9 8.58 -6.05 -3.07
CA ASP A 9 9.14 -5.88 -1.74
C ASP A 9 10.19 -4.77 -1.73
N PHE A 10 9.85 -3.69 -1.06
CA PHE A 10 10.69 -2.54 -0.73
C PHE A 10 10.88 -2.36 0.77
N TYR A 11 10.52 -3.37 1.58
CA TYR A 11 10.69 -3.37 3.04
C TYR A 11 11.92 -4.15 3.49
N SER A 12 12.35 -5.20 2.76
CA SER A 12 13.44 -6.11 3.17
C SER A 12 14.75 -5.45 3.64
N ASP A 13 15.06 -4.22 3.21
CA ASP A 13 16.26 -3.48 3.63
C ASP A 13 16.07 -2.70 4.95
N PHE A 14 14.87 -2.71 5.53
CA PHE A 14 14.44 -1.93 6.70
C PHE A 14 13.89 -2.82 7.84
N LEU A 15 14.37 -4.06 7.95
CA LEU A 15 13.91 -5.01 8.96
C LEU A 15 14.01 -4.42 10.37
N GLY A 16 12.88 -4.45 11.09
CA GLY A 16 12.76 -3.89 12.45
C GLY A 16 12.11 -2.50 12.49
N GLU A 17 11.94 -1.86 11.34
CA GLU A 17 11.08 -0.68 11.17
C GLU A 17 9.64 -1.09 10.83
N PHE A 18 8.72 -0.12 10.82
CA PHE A 18 7.34 -0.34 10.42
C PHE A 18 7.22 -0.66 8.92
N GLU A 19 6.40 -1.66 8.61
CA GLU A 19 6.06 -2.08 7.27
C GLU A 19 4.64 -1.63 6.91
N ILE A 20 4.44 -1.17 5.68
CA ILE A 20 3.11 -0.95 5.10
C ILE A 20 2.90 -2.00 4.03
N ARG A 21 1.76 -2.70 4.10
CA ARG A 21 1.40 -3.70 3.11
C ARG A 21 0.10 -3.38 2.42
N PHE A 22 0.12 -3.51 1.10
CA PHE A 22 -1.06 -3.51 0.26
C PHE A 22 -1.34 -4.94 -0.20
N TYR A 23 -2.45 -5.50 0.20
CA TYR A 23 -2.87 -6.84 -0.19
C TYR A 23 -3.93 -6.78 -1.29
N CYS A 24 -3.88 -7.70 -2.24
CA CYS A 24 -4.94 -7.86 -3.23
C CYS A 24 -5.34 -9.32 -3.45
N ASN A 25 -6.62 -9.50 -3.73
CA ASN A 25 -7.27 -10.78 -3.98
C ASN A 25 -8.52 -10.57 -4.85
N ALA A 26 -9.03 -11.64 -5.46
CA ALA A 26 -10.28 -11.57 -6.21
C ALA A 26 -11.47 -11.25 -5.28
N GLU A 27 -12.47 -10.52 -5.77
CA GLU A 27 -13.67 -10.17 -5.00
C GLU A 27 -14.45 -11.36 -4.45
N THR A 28 -14.34 -12.50 -5.13
CA THR A 28 -14.98 -13.76 -4.72
C THR A 28 -14.23 -14.50 -3.61
N THR A 29 -13.04 -14.02 -3.24
CA THR A 29 -12.17 -14.63 -2.24
C THR A 29 -12.30 -13.83 -0.95
N GLU A 30 -12.59 -14.52 0.16
CA GLU A 30 -12.61 -13.88 1.47
C GLU A 30 -11.18 -13.49 1.88
N PHE A 31 -10.95 -12.20 2.14
CA PHE A 31 -9.65 -11.74 2.61
C PHE A 31 -9.45 -12.09 4.08
N LYS A 32 -8.40 -12.87 4.36
CA LYS A 32 -8.00 -13.28 5.72
C LYS A 32 -6.49 -13.28 5.86
N LEU A 33 -5.99 -12.52 6.83
CA LEU A 33 -4.60 -12.61 7.27
C LEU A 33 -4.39 -13.92 8.03
N ASN A 34 -3.24 -14.56 7.83
CA ASN A 34 -2.85 -15.72 8.63
C ASN A 34 -2.41 -15.23 10.03
N ILE A 35 -3.32 -15.32 10.99
CA ILE A 35 -3.07 -14.92 12.38
C ILE A 35 -2.98 -16.20 13.22
N SER A 36 -1.89 -16.38 13.95
CA SER A 36 -1.75 -17.45 14.94
C SER A 36 -1.72 -16.87 16.34
N GLU A 37 -2.52 -17.44 17.24
CA GLU A 37 -2.44 -17.13 18.67
C GLU A 37 -1.12 -17.71 19.23
N ASN A 38 -0.34 -16.88 19.92
CA ASN A 38 0.88 -17.30 20.58
C ASN A 38 0.57 -17.85 21.98
N GLU A 39 1.51 -18.59 22.57
CA GLU A 39 1.32 -19.26 23.87
C GLU A 39 0.98 -18.30 25.03
N SER A 40 1.24 -17.00 24.88
CA SER A 40 0.91 -15.94 25.84
C SER A 40 -0.50 -15.35 25.67
N GLY A 41 -1.31 -15.84 24.72
CA GLY A 41 -2.65 -15.31 24.43
C GLY A 41 -2.64 -14.00 23.62
N GLY A 42 -1.49 -13.65 23.03
CA GLY A 42 -1.39 -12.60 22.01
C GLY A 42 -1.47 -13.21 20.61
N TYR A 43 -1.47 -12.37 19.59
CA TYR A 43 -1.47 -12.83 18.19
C TYR A 43 -0.12 -12.56 17.54
N SER A 44 0.37 -13.51 16.75
CA SER A 44 1.47 -13.32 15.81
C SER A 44 0.93 -13.46 14.40
N GLN A 45 1.12 -12.44 13.57
CA GLN A 45 0.81 -12.53 12.15
C GLN A 45 1.87 -13.39 11.46
N ILE A 46 1.45 -14.47 10.82
CA ILE A 46 2.31 -15.25 9.95
C ILE A 46 2.31 -14.52 8.61
N SER A 47 3.46 -13.98 8.23
CA SER A 47 3.61 -13.28 6.96
C SER A 47 3.21 -14.21 5.80
N LEU A 48 2.24 -13.76 4.98
CA LEU A 48 1.76 -14.48 3.81
C LEU A 48 2.86 -14.54 2.75
N LYS A 49 3.04 -15.68 2.10
CA LYS A 49 3.86 -15.72 0.86
C LYS A 49 3.07 -15.14 -0.31
N GLN A 50 3.77 -14.64 -1.32
CA GLN A 50 3.14 -14.18 -2.57
C GLN A 50 2.29 -15.31 -3.18
N GLY A 51 1.01 -15.04 -3.42
CA GLY A 51 0.05 -15.99 -4.00
C GLY A 51 -0.54 -17.00 -2.99
N GLU A 52 -0.16 -16.94 -1.72
CA GLU A 52 -0.75 -17.79 -0.69
C GLU A 52 -2.22 -17.41 -0.47
N ASN A 53 -3.12 -18.39 -0.45
CA ASN A 53 -4.57 -18.19 -0.40
C ASN A 53 -5.11 -17.27 -1.52
N GLU A 54 -4.42 -17.24 -2.67
CA GLU A 54 -4.74 -16.33 -3.80
C GLU A 54 -4.59 -14.84 -3.44
N ILE A 55 -3.82 -14.54 -2.40
CA ILE A 55 -3.48 -13.19 -1.95
C ILE A 55 -2.08 -12.84 -2.43
N TYR A 56 -1.97 -11.69 -3.10
CA TYR A 56 -0.69 -11.07 -3.45
C TYR A 56 -0.52 -9.80 -2.62
N HIS A 57 0.72 -9.38 -2.41
CA HIS A 57 0.97 -8.16 -1.65
C HIS A 57 2.12 -7.32 -2.18
N PHE A 58 2.06 -6.03 -1.91
CA PHE A 58 3.15 -5.08 -2.08
C PHE A 58 3.56 -4.56 -0.71
N SER A 59 4.85 -4.59 -0.42
CA SER A 59 5.46 -4.25 0.86
C SER A 59 6.39 -3.07 0.71
N LEU A 60 6.29 -2.08 1.60
CA LEU A 60 7.21 -0.95 1.66
C LEU A 60 7.47 -0.51 3.10
N TRP A 61 8.65 0.09 3.32
CA TRP A 61 8.95 0.79 4.57
C TRP A 61 8.01 1.98 4.79
N GLU A 62 7.57 2.17 6.03
CA GLU A 62 6.67 3.26 6.43
C GLU A 62 7.21 4.66 6.11
N GLY A 63 8.53 4.86 6.12
CA GLY A 63 9.14 6.12 5.69
C GLY A 63 8.90 6.44 4.20
N TYR A 64 8.89 5.43 3.32
CA TYR A 64 8.51 5.62 1.92
C TYR A 64 7.02 5.91 1.77
N PHE A 65 6.19 5.29 2.60
CA PHE A 65 4.75 5.54 2.61
C PHE A 65 4.44 6.96 3.09
N SER A 66 5.05 7.40 4.18
CA SER A 66 4.93 8.76 4.72
C SER A 66 5.23 9.82 3.66
N GLN A 67 6.32 9.65 2.91
CA GLN A 67 6.68 10.56 1.83
C GLN A 67 5.68 10.54 0.66
N LEU A 68 5.13 9.36 0.31
CA LEU A 68 4.04 9.28 -0.67
C LEU A 68 2.83 10.09 -0.19
N ILE A 69 2.44 9.93 1.07
CA ILE A 69 1.29 10.63 1.66
C ILE A 69 1.49 12.15 1.58
N ASP A 70 2.66 12.65 1.96
CA ASP A 70 3.00 14.08 1.85
C ASP A 70 2.81 14.62 0.43
N ILE A 71 3.21 13.85 -0.58
CA ILE A 71 3.09 14.25 -1.99
C ILE A 71 1.63 14.20 -2.46
N LEU A 72 0.88 13.20 -2.03
CA LEU A 72 -0.55 13.10 -2.33
C LEU A 72 -1.34 14.28 -1.74
N ILE A 73 -0.99 14.71 -0.53
CA ILE A 73 -1.63 15.85 0.15
C ILE A 73 -1.20 17.19 -0.46
N ASN A 74 0.07 17.37 -0.80
CA ASN A 74 0.55 18.64 -1.37
C ASN A 74 -0.03 18.94 -2.76
N ASN A 75 -0.48 17.91 -3.50
CA ASN A 75 -1.16 18.05 -4.78
C ASN A 75 -2.67 18.27 -4.67
N PHE A 76 -3.20 18.41 -3.45
CA PHE A 76 -4.61 18.48 -3.16
C PHE A 76 -5.19 19.89 -3.33
N THR A 77 -6.21 20.04 -4.19
CA THR A 77 -6.79 21.37 -4.46
C THR A 77 -8.18 21.63 -3.87
N SER A 78 -9.03 20.63 -3.54
CA SER A 78 -10.31 20.86 -2.82
C SER A 78 -11.24 19.63 -2.62
N VAL A 79 -10.86 18.38 -2.91
CA VAL A 79 -11.80 17.22 -2.92
C VAL A 79 -11.46 16.24 -1.82
N GLU A 80 -12.31 15.99 -0.82
CA GLU A 80 -12.12 15.05 0.30
C GLU A 80 -11.09 13.91 0.04
N LEU A 81 -10.03 13.86 0.88
CA LEU A 81 -8.97 12.86 0.79
C LEU A 81 -9.55 11.43 0.96
N PRO A 82 -8.93 10.41 0.33
CA PRO A 82 -9.21 9.01 0.67
C PRO A 82 -9.16 8.77 2.18
N LYS A 83 -10.08 7.94 2.68
CA LYS A 83 -10.21 7.65 4.11
C LYS A 83 -8.91 7.05 4.65
N PHE A 84 -8.32 6.06 3.98
CA PHE A 84 -7.09 5.44 4.45
C PHE A 84 -5.91 6.42 4.59
N ILE A 85 -5.90 7.51 3.81
CA ILE A 85 -4.91 8.59 3.92
C ILE A 85 -5.21 9.45 5.15
N LEU A 86 -6.48 9.84 5.36
CA LEU A 86 -6.90 10.59 6.54
C LEU A 86 -6.63 9.80 7.83
N ASP A 87 -6.98 8.52 7.84
CA ASP A 87 -6.75 7.59 8.94
C ASP A 87 -5.26 7.48 9.26
N TYR A 88 -4.40 7.39 8.26
CA TYR A 88 -2.94 7.42 8.46
C TYR A 88 -2.47 8.75 9.07
N GLN A 89 -2.97 9.89 8.60
CA GLN A 89 -2.60 11.21 9.13
C GLN A 89 -3.03 11.42 10.58
N PHE A 90 -4.20 10.90 10.96
CA PHE A 90 -4.73 11.02 12.32
C PHE A 90 -4.34 9.85 13.23
N CYS A 91 -3.56 8.90 12.73
CA CYS A 91 -3.22 7.64 13.40
C CYS A 91 -4.47 6.86 13.88
N GLU A 92 -5.60 6.97 13.17
CA GLU A 92 -6.85 6.28 13.50
C GLU A 92 -6.90 4.91 12.82
N GLY A 93 -7.07 3.82 13.57
CA GLY A 93 -7.10 2.46 12.98
C GLY A 93 -5.72 1.90 12.58
N TRP A 94 -4.69 2.74 12.52
CA TRP A 94 -3.28 2.39 12.32
C TRP A 94 -2.56 2.01 13.63
N VAL A 95 -3.23 1.19 14.45
CA VAL A 95 -2.68 0.63 15.69
C VAL A 95 -2.02 -0.72 15.35
N TRP A 96 -1.10 -1.22 16.19
CA TRP A 96 -0.45 -2.54 16.08
C TRP A 96 -1.48 -3.69 16.18
N ASP A 97 -2.31 -3.85 15.16
CA ASP A 97 -3.38 -4.85 15.17
C ASP A 97 -3.58 -5.40 13.77
N THR A 98 -4.23 -6.57 13.72
CA THR A 98 -4.57 -7.32 12.52
C THR A 98 -5.68 -6.67 11.68
N ASN A 99 -5.89 -5.36 11.87
CA ASN A 99 -6.93 -4.62 11.18
C ASN A 99 -6.41 -4.21 9.82
N TYR A 100 -7.21 -4.53 8.81
CA TYR A 100 -6.98 -4.14 7.43
C TYR A 100 -8.09 -3.22 6.97
N GLU A 101 -7.73 -2.19 6.22
CA GLU A 101 -8.69 -1.28 5.62
C GLU A 101 -8.91 -1.66 4.15
N LEU A 102 -10.17 -1.79 3.73
CA LEU A 102 -10.52 -1.97 2.33
C LEU A 102 -10.45 -0.61 1.62
N ILE A 103 -9.56 -0.49 0.64
CA ILE A 103 -9.47 0.68 -0.23
C ILE A 103 -10.56 0.55 -1.31
N THR A 104 -11.44 1.54 -1.37
CA THR A 104 -12.51 1.56 -2.38
C THR A 104 -11.96 1.85 -3.77
N GLU A 105 -12.68 1.43 -4.82
CA GLU A 105 -12.32 1.72 -6.21
C GLU A 105 -12.15 3.24 -6.45
N ARG A 106 -13.01 4.07 -5.84
CA ARG A 106 -12.93 5.53 -5.95
C ARG A 106 -11.61 6.08 -5.36
N GLU A 107 -11.17 5.51 -4.25
CA GLU A 107 -9.91 5.91 -3.61
C GLU A 107 -8.71 5.44 -4.40
N LEU A 108 -8.73 4.21 -4.90
CA LEU A 108 -7.70 3.67 -5.79
C LEU A 108 -7.55 4.55 -7.04
N ASP A 109 -8.67 4.93 -7.66
CA ASP A 109 -8.71 5.83 -8.81
C ASP A 109 -8.09 7.17 -8.52
N TRP A 110 -8.43 7.73 -7.36
CA TRP A 110 -7.87 9.00 -6.92
C TRP A 110 -6.35 8.89 -6.75
N VAL A 111 -5.86 7.87 -6.05
CA VAL A 111 -4.42 7.65 -5.79
C VAL A 111 -3.66 7.48 -7.09
N LEU A 112 -4.15 6.66 -8.02
CA LEU A 112 -3.54 6.45 -9.33
C LEU A 112 -3.38 7.75 -10.10
N ILE A 113 -4.43 8.59 -10.13
CA ILE A 113 -4.39 9.90 -10.79
C ILE A 113 -3.32 10.81 -10.16
N GLN A 114 -3.23 10.84 -8.83
CA GLN A 114 -2.27 11.71 -8.16
C GLN A 114 -0.82 11.22 -8.29
N ILE A 115 -0.58 9.91 -8.20
CA ILE A 115 0.75 9.36 -8.45
C ILE A 115 1.16 9.63 -9.90
N GLU A 116 0.27 9.42 -10.87
CA GLU A 116 0.57 9.70 -12.28
C GLU A 116 0.88 11.18 -12.51
N LYS A 117 0.09 12.11 -11.95
CA LYS A 117 0.38 13.55 -12.00
C LYS A 117 1.75 13.87 -11.41
N SER A 118 2.05 13.29 -10.25
CA SER A 118 3.33 13.49 -9.57
C SER A 118 4.49 12.97 -10.43
N LEU A 119 4.40 11.73 -10.92
CA LEU A 119 5.42 11.12 -11.78
C LEU A 119 5.60 11.88 -13.12
N MET A 120 4.51 12.34 -13.74
CA MET A 120 4.55 13.08 -15.01
C MET A 120 5.10 14.51 -14.85
N ASN A 121 4.76 15.20 -13.76
CA ASN A 121 5.31 16.52 -13.44
C ASN A 121 6.79 16.46 -13.00
N ASN A 122 7.28 15.28 -12.61
CA ASN A 122 8.62 15.06 -12.06
C ASN A 122 9.73 14.74 -13.09
N LYS A 123 9.46 14.81 -14.40
CA LYS A 123 10.46 14.42 -15.41
C LYS A 123 11.73 15.30 -15.46
N GLU A 124 11.71 16.53 -14.95
CA GLU A 124 12.90 17.41 -15.00
C GLU A 124 13.33 18.06 -13.67
N ASN A 125 12.49 18.20 -12.64
CA ASN A 125 12.84 19.01 -11.46
C ASN A 125 13.09 18.25 -10.13
N ASN A 126 12.58 17.03 -9.95
CA ASN A 126 12.38 16.48 -8.60
C ASN A 126 12.90 15.04 -8.39
N LYS A 127 14.04 14.67 -9.01
CA LYS A 127 14.74 13.42 -8.65
C LYS A 127 15.11 13.34 -7.15
N ASN A 128 15.05 14.45 -6.43
CA ASN A 128 15.41 14.58 -5.02
C ASN A 128 14.22 14.49 -4.05
N ASP A 129 12.98 14.46 -4.53
CA ASP A 129 11.80 14.56 -3.66
C ASP A 129 11.31 13.19 -3.15
N PHE A 130 11.73 12.10 -3.80
CA PHE A 130 11.48 10.74 -3.35
C PHE A 130 12.76 10.09 -2.87
N TRP A 131 12.71 9.50 -1.68
CA TRP A 131 13.75 8.62 -1.15
C TRP A 131 13.87 7.35 -1.98
N SER A 132 12.77 6.91 -2.61
CA SER A 132 12.79 5.83 -3.60
C SER A 132 11.73 6.02 -4.69
N LEU A 133 12.10 6.67 -5.80
CA LEU A 133 11.25 6.79 -6.98
C LEU A 133 10.89 5.41 -7.58
N ASP A 134 11.80 4.44 -7.46
CA ASP A 134 11.57 3.06 -7.91
C ASP A 134 10.45 2.38 -7.10
N CYS A 135 10.41 2.58 -5.77
CA CYS A 135 9.32 2.10 -4.92
C CYS A 135 7.97 2.67 -5.38
N ILE A 136 7.89 3.98 -5.61
CA ILE A 136 6.65 4.64 -6.02
C ILE A 136 6.22 4.20 -7.42
N HIS A 137 7.18 4.02 -8.33
CA HIS A 137 6.88 3.51 -9.66
C HIS A 137 6.29 2.09 -9.58
N ASN A 138 6.91 1.18 -8.83
CA ASN A 138 6.41 -0.19 -8.70
C ASN A 138 5.08 -0.26 -7.94
N LEU A 139 4.87 0.58 -6.91
CA LEU A 139 3.56 0.71 -6.25
C LEU A 139 2.50 1.15 -7.25
N TYR A 140 2.76 2.17 -8.08
CA TYR A 140 1.83 2.59 -9.14
C TYR A 140 1.48 1.45 -10.10
N LEU A 141 2.49 0.69 -10.54
CA LEU A 141 2.27 -0.47 -11.42
C LEU A 141 1.44 -1.56 -10.73
N PHE A 142 1.67 -1.81 -9.44
CA PHE A 142 0.90 -2.76 -8.63
C PHE A 142 -0.56 -2.32 -8.48
N LEU A 143 -0.80 -1.07 -8.11
CA LEU A 143 -2.15 -0.49 -7.99
C LEU A 143 -2.90 -0.52 -9.32
N LYS A 144 -2.20 -0.28 -10.44
CA LYS A 144 -2.77 -0.39 -11.78
C LYS A 144 -3.11 -1.84 -12.15
N PHE A 145 -2.26 -2.79 -11.78
CA PHE A 145 -2.56 -4.22 -11.92
C PHE A 145 -3.83 -4.60 -11.16
N VAL A 146 -3.99 -4.14 -9.92
CA VAL A 146 -5.19 -4.37 -9.10
C VAL A 146 -6.44 -3.84 -9.81
N LYS A 147 -6.38 -2.59 -10.29
CA LYS A 147 -7.49 -1.97 -11.04
C LYS A 147 -7.82 -2.70 -12.34
N ASP A 148 -6.82 -2.96 -13.18
CA ASP A 148 -7.00 -3.56 -14.51
C ASP A 148 -7.61 -4.98 -14.44
N ASN A 149 -7.49 -5.65 -13.29
CA ASN A 149 -8.00 -6.99 -13.05
C ASN A 149 -9.22 -7.03 -12.10
N ASN A 150 -9.79 -5.88 -11.71
CA ASN A 150 -10.91 -5.77 -10.78
C ASN A 150 -10.69 -6.56 -9.47
N LEU A 151 -9.53 -6.36 -8.85
CA LEU A 151 -9.18 -6.99 -7.58
C LEU A 151 -9.56 -6.09 -6.40
N GLN A 152 -9.88 -6.70 -5.26
CA GLN A 152 -9.97 -5.99 -4.00
C GLN A 152 -8.58 -5.56 -3.54
N LEU A 153 -8.52 -4.45 -2.82
CA LEU A 153 -7.29 -3.89 -2.29
C LEU A 153 -7.46 -3.59 -0.80
N HIS A 154 -6.59 -4.17 0.01
CA HIS A 154 -6.54 -3.92 1.45
C HIS A 154 -5.20 -3.30 1.82
N ILE A 155 -5.17 -2.50 2.89
CA ILE A 155 -3.95 -1.91 3.43
C ILE A 155 -3.82 -2.18 4.93
N THR A 156 -2.59 -2.44 5.38
CA THR A 156 -2.23 -2.64 6.79
C THR A 156 -0.91 -1.97 7.14
N LYS A 157 -0.69 -1.78 8.44
CA LYS A 157 0.63 -1.50 9.03
C LYS A 157 1.04 -2.66 9.91
N GLU A 158 2.26 -3.15 9.68
CA GLU A 158 2.87 -4.30 10.35
C GLU A 158 4.17 -3.92 11.08
#